data_AF-A0A927G6B3-F1
#
_entry.id   AF-A0A927G6B3-F1
#
_cell.length_a   1.000
_cell.length_b   1.000
_cell.length_c   1.000
_cell.angle_alpha   90.00
_cell.angle_beta   90.00
_cell.angle_gamma   90.00
#
_symmetry.space_group_name_H-M   'P 1'
#
loop_
_entity.id
_entity.type
_entity.pdbx_description
1 polymer ?
#
loop_
_entity_poly.entity_id
_entity_poly.type
_entity_poly.pdbx_seq_one_letter_code
_entity_poly.pdbx_strand_id
1 'polypeptide(L)'
;MTSPRTRWSTLDARTRRAAAPTLVVLAAGAAAVIIGASWEHVLMLCAVAVAVALLWFRVDHGGDATWSRPPDVAREGARRDVSELGWAIVGRDGRVRERAARRVLALAEHQLVRHGVVDGLETPEALDAAARLLGARTSAGLQRVAAGGQTPTPRELQSWLDAIERLAPTPRTTRHEGTPR
;
A
#
# COMPACT_ATOMS: atom_id res chain seq x y z
N MET A 1 16.57 -1.19 36.98
CA MET A 1 16.94 -2.40 36.21
C MET A 1 16.21 -2.35 34.88
N THR A 2 16.86 -1.80 33.86
CA THR A 2 16.34 -1.50 32.53
C THR A 2 16.91 -2.51 31.53
N SER A 3 16.06 -3.23 30.82
CA SER A 3 16.45 -4.25 29.83
C SER A 3 16.84 -3.60 28.49
N PRO A 4 18.04 -3.88 27.94
CA PRO A 4 18.45 -3.41 26.63
C PRO A 4 18.39 -4.58 25.61
N ARG A 5 17.23 -4.81 25.01
CA ARG A 5 16.98 -5.81 23.95
C ARG A 5 15.85 -5.24 23.09
N THR A 6 15.91 -5.00 21.78
CA THR A 6 16.71 -5.49 20.66
C THR A 6 16.48 -4.51 19.50
N ARG A 7 17.53 -3.83 19.03
CA ARG A 7 17.44 -2.73 18.04
C ARG A 7 17.91 -3.12 16.62
N TRP A 8 17.94 -4.40 16.27
CA TRP A 8 18.69 -4.89 15.10
C TRP A 8 17.95 -6.04 14.40
N SER A 9 17.10 -5.73 13.41
CA SER A 9 16.76 -6.66 12.30
C SER A 9 15.87 -6.05 11.21
N THR A 10 15.59 -4.74 11.18
CA THR A 10 14.76 -4.12 10.13
C THR A 10 15.51 -3.80 8.82
N LEU A 11 16.53 -4.58 8.45
CA LEU A 11 17.37 -4.28 7.28
C LEU A 11 17.17 -5.20 6.06
N ASP A 12 16.04 -5.91 5.90
CA ASP A 12 15.96 -6.92 4.81
C ASP A 12 14.80 -6.86 3.81
N ALA A 13 13.96 -5.83 3.82
CA ALA A 13 13.04 -5.57 2.69
C ALA A 13 13.52 -4.43 1.77
N ARG A 14 14.20 -3.43 2.36
CA ARG A 14 14.69 -2.23 1.65
C ARG A 14 15.97 -2.51 0.84
N THR A 15 16.85 -3.34 1.37
CA THR A 15 18.12 -3.76 0.75
C THR A 15 17.90 -4.60 -0.51
N ARG A 16 16.92 -5.53 -0.49
CA ARG A 16 16.54 -6.31 -1.68
C ARG A 16 15.96 -5.45 -2.82
N ARG A 17 15.21 -4.39 -2.50
CA ARG A 17 14.66 -3.46 -3.51
C ARG A 17 15.73 -2.53 -4.10
N ALA A 18 16.78 -2.20 -3.34
CA ALA A 18 17.95 -1.46 -3.83
C ALA A 18 19.00 -2.34 -4.55
N ALA A 19 18.98 -3.66 -4.33
CA ALA A 19 19.92 -4.59 -4.97
C ALA A 19 19.69 -4.71 -6.49
N ALA A 20 18.43 -4.67 -6.94
CA ALA A 20 18.08 -4.80 -8.36
C ALA A 20 18.70 -3.71 -9.27
N PRO A 21 18.58 -2.39 -8.98
CA PRO A 21 19.22 -1.36 -9.81
C PRO A 21 20.75 -1.45 -9.75
N THR A 22 21.31 -1.82 -8.59
CA THR A 22 22.76 -1.97 -8.41
C THR A 22 23.32 -3.11 -9.28
N LEU A 23 22.58 -4.22 -9.37
CA LEU A 23 22.91 -5.36 -10.24
C LEU A 23 22.84 -5.01 -11.72
N VAL A 24 21.86 -4.19 -12.13
CA VAL A 24 21.73 -3.73 -13.52
C VAL A 24 22.89 -2.82 -13.91
N VAL A 25 23.28 -1.88 -13.04
CA VAL A 25 24.43 -1.00 -13.28
C VAL A 25 25.73 -1.80 -13.36
N LEU A 26 25.93 -2.78 -12.46
CA LEU A 26 27.10 -3.66 -12.48
C LEU A 26 27.15 -4.55 -13.73
N ALA A 27 26.02 -5.13 -14.14
CA ALA A 27 25.93 -5.96 -15.34
C ALA A 27 26.17 -5.15 -16.62
N ALA A 28 25.66 -3.92 -16.69
CA ALA A 28 25.89 -2.99 -17.79
C ALA A 28 27.37 -2.59 -17.89
N GLY A 29 28.00 -2.26 -16.76
CA GLY A 29 29.44 -1.96 -16.71
C GLY A 29 30.31 -3.15 -17.12
N ALA A 30 29.99 -4.36 -16.63
CA ALA A 30 30.70 -5.58 -17.01
C ALA A 30 30.56 -5.92 -18.50
N ALA A 31 29.36 -5.78 -19.07
CA ALA A 31 29.13 -6.00 -20.50
C ALA A 31 29.92 -5.00 -21.37
N ALA A 32 30.02 -3.73 -20.95
CA ALA A 32 30.78 -2.71 -21.67
C ALA A 32 32.29 -2.99 -21.69
N VAL A 33 32.84 -3.53 -20.60
CA VAL A 33 34.25 -3.93 -20.50
C VAL A 33 34.55 -5.15 -21.38
N ILE A 34 33.64 -6.14 -21.42
CA ILE A 34 33.80 -7.37 -22.22
C ILE A 34 33.80 -7.08 -23.73
N ILE A 35 33.05 -6.05 -24.16
CA ILE A 35 32.89 -5.72 -25.59
C ILE A 35 34.03 -4.83 -26.11
N GLY A 36 34.90 -4.29 -25.24
CA GLY A 36 35.98 -3.38 -25.67
C GLY A 36 35.45 -2.07 -26.25
N ALA A 37 34.32 -1.60 -25.73
CA ALA A 37 33.55 -0.52 -26.33
C ALA A 37 34.26 0.84 -26.20
N SER A 38 34.20 1.64 -27.27
CA SER A 38 34.69 3.02 -27.24
C SER A 38 33.98 3.83 -26.14
N TRP A 39 34.69 4.79 -25.55
CA TRP A 39 34.24 5.66 -24.45
C TRP A 39 32.82 6.23 -24.65
N GLU A 40 32.43 6.50 -25.90
CA GLU A 40 31.10 6.99 -26.29
C GLU A 40 29.97 6.03 -25.89
N HIS A 41 30.17 4.71 -26.05
CA HIS A 41 29.17 3.70 -25.71
C HIS A 41 29.02 3.55 -24.19
N VAL A 42 30.12 3.69 -23.45
CA VAL A 42 30.11 3.67 -21.98
C VAL A 42 29.31 4.86 -21.44
N LEU A 43 29.54 6.05 -22.00
CA LEU A 43 28.77 7.24 -21.65
C LEU A 43 27.28 7.08 -21.96
N MET A 44 26.93 6.57 -23.14
CA MET A 44 25.54 6.34 -23.52
C MET A 44 24.86 5.34 -22.58
N LEU A 45 25.54 4.25 -22.23
CA LEU A 45 25.01 3.22 -21.33
C LEU A 45 24.80 3.77 -19.91
N CYS A 46 25.75 4.55 -19.39
CA CYS A 46 25.61 5.25 -18.12
C CYS A 46 24.42 6.24 -18.14
N ALA A 47 24.26 7.01 -19.22
CA ALA A 47 23.14 7.94 -19.35
C ALA A 47 21.78 7.22 -19.35
N VAL A 48 21.68 6.09 -20.07
CA VAL A 48 20.47 5.24 -20.08
C VAL A 48 20.22 4.65 -18.69
N ALA A 49 21.25 4.14 -18.01
CA ALA A 49 21.11 3.59 -16.67
C ALA A 49 20.62 4.66 -15.66
N VAL A 50 21.15 5.88 -15.74
CA VAL A 50 20.69 7.02 -14.92
C VAL A 50 19.24 7.38 -15.25
N ALA A 51 18.88 7.45 -16.54
CA ALA A 51 17.50 7.75 -16.94
C ALA A 51 16.50 6.70 -16.43
N VAL A 52 16.85 5.40 -16.54
CA VAL A 52 16.04 4.30 -16.01
C VAL A 52 15.95 4.37 -14.48
N ALA A 53 17.06 4.62 -13.80
CA ALA A 53 17.06 4.79 -12.34
C ALA A 53 16.17 5.95 -11.91
N LEU A 54 16.29 7.11 -12.56
CA LEU A 54 15.44 8.27 -12.31
C LEU A 54 13.97 7.97 -12.58
N LEU A 55 13.65 7.26 -13.66
CA LEU A 55 12.28 6.87 -13.97
C LEU A 55 11.72 5.92 -12.91
N TRP A 56 12.52 4.94 -12.48
CA TRP A 56 12.16 3.99 -11.44
C TRP A 56 11.92 4.69 -10.09
N PHE A 57 12.84 5.58 -9.70
CA PHE A 57 12.68 6.40 -8.50
C PHE A 57 11.46 7.31 -8.60
N ARG A 58 11.14 7.86 -9.77
CA ARG A 58 9.97 8.73 -9.97
C ARG A 58 8.66 7.94 -9.86
N VAL A 59 8.62 6.70 -10.33
CA VAL A 59 7.45 5.81 -10.19
C VAL A 59 7.26 5.39 -8.73
N ASP A 60 8.34 5.15 -7.99
CA ASP A 60 8.30 4.81 -6.56
C ASP A 60 8.00 6.05 -5.67
N HIS A 61 8.45 7.24 -6.10
CA HIS A 61 8.12 8.56 -5.51
C HIS A 61 6.80 9.14 -6.03
N GLY A 62 5.95 8.35 -6.69
CA GLY A 62 4.53 8.68 -6.85
C GLY A 62 3.76 8.73 -5.52
N GLY A 63 4.44 8.45 -4.40
CA GLY A 63 4.00 8.76 -3.05
C GLY A 63 4.21 10.23 -2.72
N ASP A 64 3.36 11.09 -3.27
CA ASP A 64 2.86 12.36 -2.69
C ASP A 64 2.12 13.17 -3.77
N ALA A 65 1.29 12.49 -4.57
CA ALA A 65 0.20 13.21 -5.22
C ALA A 65 -0.77 13.68 -4.11
N THR A 66 -0.56 14.90 -3.63
CA THR A 66 -1.63 15.72 -3.06
C THR A 66 -2.77 15.65 -4.05
N TRP A 67 -3.82 14.90 -3.71
CA TRP A 67 -4.98 14.72 -4.58
C TRP A 67 -5.54 16.10 -4.92
N SER A 68 -5.36 16.55 -6.15
CA SER A 68 -6.11 17.68 -6.67
C SER A 68 -7.58 17.29 -6.55
N ARG A 69 -8.39 18.14 -5.89
CA ARG A 69 -9.85 17.98 -5.89
C ARG A 69 -10.28 17.80 -7.34
N PRO A 70 -10.88 16.66 -7.72
CA PRO A 70 -11.43 16.50 -9.06
C PRO A 70 -12.45 17.64 -9.27
N PRO A 71 -12.46 18.30 -10.44
CA PRO A 71 -13.53 19.22 -10.76
C PRO A 71 -14.86 18.46 -10.70
N ASP A 72 -15.87 19.06 -10.07
CA ASP A 72 -17.17 18.47 -9.72
C ASP A 72 -18.08 18.19 -10.94
N VAL A 73 -17.49 18.03 -12.12
CA VAL A 73 -18.18 17.62 -13.33
C VAL A 73 -18.27 16.10 -13.34
N ALA A 74 -19.29 15.59 -12.64
CA ALA A 74 -19.81 14.25 -12.83
C ALA A 74 -20.16 14.06 -14.32
N ARG A 75 -19.21 13.58 -15.12
CA ARG A 75 -19.47 13.11 -16.47
C ARG A 75 -20.04 11.70 -16.35
N GLU A 76 -21.17 11.46 -16.99
CA GLU A 76 -21.83 10.16 -17.02
C GLU A 76 -20.91 9.10 -17.63
N GLY A 77 -20.19 8.39 -16.76
CA GLY A 77 -19.15 7.43 -17.11
C GLY A 77 -18.64 6.59 -15.95
N ALA A 78 -19.44 6.41 -14.88
CA ALA A 78 -19.03 5.82 -13.59
C ALA A 78 -18.35 4.42 -13.70
N ARG A 79 -18.58 3.66 -14.77
CA ARG A 79 -17.96 2.33 -14.95
C ARG A 79 -16.46 2.39 -15.24
N ARG A 80 -15.99 3.41 -15.96
CA ARG A 80 -14.57 3.53 -16.32
C ARG A 80 -13.76 3.92 -15.10
N ASP A 81 -14.25 4.90 -14.34
CA ASP A 81 -13.59 5.39 -13.14
C ASP A 81 -13.50 4.31 -12.05
N VAL A 82 -14.57 3.51 -11.87
CA VAL A 82 -14.57 2.36 -10.95
C VAL A 82 -13.59 1.29 -11.41
N SER A 83 -13.51 1.02 -12.71
CA SER A 83 -12.55 0.05 -13.25
C SER A 83 -11.11 0.54 -13.05
N GLU A 84 -10.84 1.80 -13.34
CA GLU A 84 -9.52 2.44 -13.17
C GLU A 84 -9.09 2.45 -11.70
N LEU A 85 -10.03 2.72 -10.78
CA LEU A 85 -9.78 2.62 -9.34
C LEU A 85 -9.50 1.18 -8.91
N GLY A 86 -10.23 0.20 -9.47
CA GLY A 86 -9.95 -1.22 -9.26
C GLY A 86 -8.53 -1.60 -9.69
N TRP A 87 -8.10 -1.12 -10.85
CA TRP A 87 -6.73 -1.33 -11.36
C TRP A 87 -5.65 -0.63 -10.53
N ALA A 88 -5.97 0.49 -9.87
CA ALA A 88 -5.04 1.17 -8.97
C ALA A 88 -4.80 0.42 -7.64
N ILE A 89 -5.79 -0.35 -7.19
CA ILE A 89 -5.75 -1.09 -5.91
C ILE A 89 -5.02 -2.43 -6.05
N VAL A 90 -5.14 -3.08 -7.21
CA VAL A 90 -4.53 -4.39 -7.47
C VAL A 90 -3.11 -4.22 -8.01
N GLY A 91 -2.16 -4.92 -7.39
CA GLY A 91 -0.77 -5.03 -7.84
C GLY A 91 -0.60 -6.15 -8.87
N ARG A 92 0.59 -6.20 -9.48
CA ARG A 92 0.94 -7.17 -10.53
C ARG A 92 0.81 -8.63 -10.10
N ASP A 93 0.95 -8.90 -8.79
CA ASP A 93 0.95 -10.25 -8.22
C ASP A 93 -0.45 -10.76 -7.84
N GLY A 94 -1.52 -10.08 -8.30
CA GLY A 94 -2.90 -10.41 -7.93
C GLY A 94 -3.24 -10.08 -6.47
N ARG A 95 -2.35 -9.34 -5.78
CA ARG A 95 -2.52 -8.87 -4.41
C ARG A 95 -2.74 -7.38 -4.37
N VAL A 96 -3.36 -6.90 -3.30
CA VAL A 96 -3.58 -5.49 -3.06
C VAL A 96 -2.23 -4.79 -2.83
N ARG A 97 -2.07 -3.59 -3.35
CA ARG A 97 -0.87 -2.77 -3.12
C ARG A 97 -0.75 -2.42 -1.63
N GLU A 98 0.48 -2.37 -1.13
CA GLU A 98 0.78 -2.07 0.28
C GLU A 98 0.09 -0.80 0.78
N ARG A 99 0.09 0.27 -0.03
CA ARG A 99 -0.57 1.55 0.31
C ARG A 99 -2.07 1.40 0.54
N ALA A 100 -2.76 0.63 -0.28
CA ALA A 100 -4.21 0.41 -0.14
C ALA A 100 -4.49 -0.42 1.12
N ALA A 101 -3.71 -1.48 1.36
CA ALA A 101 -3.82 -2.29 2.57
C ALA A 101 -3.57 -1.46 3.85
N ARG A 102 -2.56 -0.57 3.85
CA ARG A 102 -2.28 0.34 4.98
C ARG A 102 -3.36 1.38 5.20
N ARG A 103 -4.03 1.83 4.14
CA ARG A 103 -5.14 2.78 4.27
C ARG A 103 -6.38 2.12 4.88
N VAL A 104 -6.65 0.86 4.54
CA VAL A 104 -7.71 0.07 5.19
C VAL A 104 -7.35 -0.25 6.64
N LEU A 105 -6.08 -0.53 6.94
CA LEU A 105 -5.60 -0.69 8.31
C LEU A 105 -5.86 0.58 9.15
N ALA A 106 -5.46 1.76 8.66
CA ALA A 106 -5.71 3.02 9.35
C ALA A 106 -7.21 3.30 9.55
N LEU A 107 -8.06 2.94 8.59
CA LEU A 107 -9.52 3.04 8.73
C LEU A 107 -10.04 2.09 9.82
N ALA A 108 -9.54 0.85 9.85
CA ALA A 108 -9.90 -0.13 10.85
C ALA A 108 -9.48 0.32 12.26
N GLU A 109 -8.25 0.81 12.42
CA GLU A 109 -7.74 1.35 13.68
C GLU A 109 -8.59 2.52 14.17
N HIS A 110 -8.91 3.48 13.29
CA HIS A 110 -9.78 4.61 13.65
C HIS A 110 -11.16 4.15 14.12
N GLN A 111 -11.72 3.11 13.48
CA GLN A 111 -13.01 2.57 13.88
C GLN A 111 -12.94 1.76 15.18
N LEU A 112 -11.85 1.03 15.40
CA LEU A 112 -11.58 0.26 16.61
C LEU A 112 -11.40 1.19 17.84
N VAL A 113 -10.71 2.32 17.66
CA VAL A 113 -10.57 3.36 18.70
C VAL A 113 -11.94 3.90 19.11
N ARG A 114 -12.86 4.10 18.16
CA ARG A 114 -14.24 4.54 18.47
C ARG A 114 -15.03 3.52 19.30
N HIS A 115 -14.66 2.24 19.23
CA HIS A 115 -15.26 1.14 19.97
C HIS A 115 -14.45 0.74 21.22
N GLY A 116 -13.49 1.56 21.63
CA GLY A 116 -12.75 1.39 22.89
C GLY A 116 -11.47 0.54 22.80
N VAL A 117 -11.02 0.17 21.60
CA VAL A 117 -9.72 -0.49 21.40
C VAL A 117 -8.68 0.59 21.09
N VAL A 118 -7.96 1.02 22.12
CA VAL A 118 -7.02 2.15 22.05
C VAL A 118 -5.59 1.69 21.74
N ASP A 119 -5.25 0.47 22.13
CA ASP A 119 -3.94 -0.12 21.88
C ASP A 119 -3.81 -0.62 20.44
N GLY A 120 -2.60 -0.53 19.88
CA GLY A 120 -2.29 -1.00 18.53
C GLY A 120 -2.43 -2.52 18.39
N LEU A 121 -2.72 -2.98 17.17
CA LEU A 121 -2.94 -4.40 16.86
C LEU A 121 -1.70 -5.30 17.07
N GLU A 122 -0.54 -4.72 17.37
CA GLU A 122 0.63 -5.43 17.88
C GLU A 122 0.44 -6.04 19.28
N THR A 123 -0.45 -5.48 20.10
CA THR A 123 -0.69 -5.96 21.47
C THR A 123 -1.68 -7.14 21.47
N PRO A 124 -1.40 -8.25 22.18
CA PRO A 124 -2.32 -9.39 22.25
C PRO A 124 -3.72 -9.02 22.72
N GLU A 125 -3.82 -8.11 23.70
CA GLU A 125 -5.10 -7.65 24.25
C GLU A 125 -5.94 -6.87 23.23
N ALA A 126 -5.29 -6.00 22.45
CA ALA A 126 -5.91 -5.25 21.36
C ALA A 126 -6.38 -6.19 20.24
N LEU A 127 -5.57 -7.21 19.92
CA LEU A 127 -5.91 -8.20 18.91
C LEU A 127 -7.13 -9.02 19.32
N ASP A 128 -7.22 -9.43 20.59
CA ASP A 128 -8.36 -10.16 21.13
C ASP A 128 -9.63 -9.29 21.14
N ALA A 129 -9.50 -8.01 21.52
CA ALA A 129 -10.62 -7.08 21.46
C ALA A 129 -11.09 -6.83 20.02
N ALA A 130 -10.15 -6.64 19.08
CA ALA A 130 -10.45 -6.51 17.66
C ALA A 130 -11.05 -7.80 17.08
N ALA A 131 -10.60 -8.99 17.52
CA ALA A 131 -11.15 -10.27 17.10
C ALA A 131 -12.61 -10.46 17.52
N ARG A 132 -13.00 -9.94 18.70
CA ARG A 132 -14.40 -9.93 19.15
C ARG A 132 -15.29 -9.02 18.32
N LEU A 133 -14.76 -7.91 17.80
CA LEU A 133 -15.51 -6.92 17.02
C LEU A 133 -15.56 -7.25 15.51
N LEU A 134 -14.40 -7.50 14.91
CA LEU A 134 -14.23 -7.69 13.45
C LEU A 134 -14.23 -9.17 13.04
N GLY A 135 -14.05 -10.09 13.99
CA GLY A 135 -13.79 -11.50 13.75
C GLY A 135 -12.30 -11.82 13.65
N ALA A 136 -11.93 -13.02 14.14
CA ALA A 136 -10.54 -13.47 14.27
C ALA A 136 -9.74 -13.49 12.95
N ARG A 137 -10.38 -13.80 11.83
CA ARG A 137 -9.71 -13.85 10.51
C ARG A 137 -9.32 -12.43 10.03
N THR A 138 -10.21 -11.47 10.24
CA THR A 138 -9.98 -10.07 9.85
C THR A 138 -8.91 -9.43 10.73
N SER A 139 -8.99 -9.63 12.06
CA SER A 139 -8.00 -9.09 12.99
C SER A 139 -6.60 -9.65 12.76
N ALA A 140 -6.46 -10.97 12.55
CA ALA A 140 -5.17 -11.59 12.21
C ALA A 140 -4.62 -11.09 10.86
N GLY A 141 -5.50 -10.83 9.89
CA GLY A 141 -5.14 -10.24 8.60
C GLY A 141 -4.60 -8.82 8.73
N LEU A 142 -5.31 -7.98 9.49
CA LEU A 142 -4.90 -6.59 9.78
C LEU A 142 -3.58 -6.55 10.55
N GLN A 143 -3.40 -7.41 11.55
CA GLN A 143 -2.14 -7.53 12.30
C GLN A 143 -0.97 -7.89 11.38
N ARG A 144 -1.16 -8.81 10.43
CA ARG A 144 -0.11 -9.17 9.47
C ARG A 144 0.33 -7.98 8.62
N VAL A 145 -0.61 -7.13 8.21
CA VAL A 145 -0.30 -5.91 7.46
C VAL A 145 0.38 -4.87 8.35
N ALA A 146 -0.07 -4.71 9.60
CA ALA A 146 0.56 -3.82 10.58
C ALA A 146 2.03 -4.21 10.83
N ALA A 147 2.31 -5.51 10.92
CA ALA A 147 3.65 -6.06 11.06
C ALA A 147 4.52 -5.97 9.77
N GLY A 148 4.03 -5.37 8.69
CA GLY A 148 4.75 -5.26 7.41
C GLY A 148 4.82 -6.57 6.63
N GLY A 149 3.93 -7.52 6.93
CA GLY A 149 3.86 -8.83 6.26
C GLY A 149 3.18 -8.78 4.89
N GLN A 150 2.70 -9.95 4.46
CA GLN A 150 2.12 -10.13 3.13
C GLN A 150 0.83 -9.30 2.92
N THR A 151 0.70 -8.65 1.77
CA THR A 151 -0.50 -7.90 1.42
C THR A 151 -1.68 -8.81 1.10
N PRO A 152 -2.92 -8.40 1.45
CA PRO A 152 -4.10 -9.21 1.24
C PRO A 152 -4.44 -9.35 -0.25
N THR A 153 -5.18 -10.41 -0.58
CA THR A 153 -5.87 -10.51 -1.86
C THR A 153 -7.04 -9.53 -1.94
N PRO A 154 -7.53 -9.18 -3.14
CA PRO A 154 -8.69 -8.30 -3.29
C PRO A 154 -9.93 -8.82 -2.55
N ARG A 155 -10.15 -10.13 -2.54
CA ARG A 155 -11.27 -10.77 -1.84
C ARG A 155 -11.15 -10.67 -0.33
N GLU A 156 -9.93 -10.83 0.21
CA GLU A 156 -9.67 -10.63 1.64
C GLU A 156 -9.89 -9.18 2.04
N LEU A 157 -9.38 -8.23 1.23
CA LEU A 157 -9.58 -6.80 1.49
C LEU A 157 -11.07 -6.44 1.52
N GLN A 158 -11.86 -6.95 0.58
CA GLN A 158 -13.32 -6.76 0.58
C GLN A 158 -13.94 -7.29 1.88
N SER A 159 -13.59 -8.51 2.30
CA SER A 159 -14.12 -9.08 3.54
C SER A 159 -13.76 -8.28 4.79
N TRP A 160 -12.60 -7.61 4.79
CA TRP A 160 -12.19 -6.73 5.88
C TRP A 160 -13.00 -5.44 5.87
N LEU A 161 -13.21 -4.84 4.70
CA LEU A 161 -14.05 -3.66 4.53
C LEU A 161 -15.49 -3.95 4.98
N ASP A 162 -16.07 -5.08 4.57
CA ASP A 162 -17.42 -5.51 4.99
C ASP A 162 -17.50 -5.72 6.52
N ALA A 163 -16.42 -6.16 7.17
CA ALA A 163 -16.36 -6.30 8.62
C ALA A 163 -16.27 -4.94 9.33
N ILE A 164 -15.45 -4.02 8.80
CA ILE A 164 -15.29 -2.66 9.32
C ILE A 164 -16.60 -1.86 9.14
N GLU A 165 -17.25 -1.99 8.00
CA GLU A 165 -18.50 -1.29 7.70
C GLU A 165 -19.65 -1.76 8.61
N ARG A 166 -19.69 -3.05 8.97
CA ARG A 166 -20.65 -3.57 9.97
C ARG A 166 -20.42 -2.99 11.37
N LEU A 167 -19.22 -2.53 11.68
CA LEU A 167 -18.91 -1.82 12.93
C LEU A 167 -19.18 -0.32 12.83
N ALA A 168 -19.31 0.25 11.62
CA ALA A 168 -19.70 1.63 11.47
C ALA A 168 -21.17 1.78 11.87
N PRO A 169 -21.54 2.80 12.67
CA PRO A 169 -22.94 3.16 12.82
C PRO A 169 -23.46 3.49 11.42
N THR A 170 -24.33 2.63 10.87
CA THR A 170 -24.92 2.86 9.55
C THR A 170 -25.57 4.24 9.59
N PRO A 171 -25.10 5.23 8.80
CA PRO A 171 -25.81 6.47 8.70
C PRO A 171 -27.18 6.11 8.14
N ARG A 172 -28.25 6.30 8.94
CA ARG A 172 -29.61 6.27 8.40
C ARG A 172 -29.65 7.36 7.35
N THR A 173 -29.55 6.95 6.09
CA THR A 173 -29.82 7.84 4.98
C THR A 173 -31.31 8.15 5.09
N THR A 174 -31.65 9.24 5.77
CA THR A 174 -32.94 9.87 5.59
C THR A 174 -32.96 10.30 4.13
N ARG A 175 -33.54 9.44 3.29
CA ARG A 175 -33.91 9.76 1.92
C ARG A 175 -34.66 11.09 2.01
N HIS A 176 -34.01 12.16 1.59
CA HIS A 176 -34.65 13.44 1.40
C HIS A 176 -35.58 13.23 0.21
N GLU A 177 -36.83 12.87 0.48
CA GLU A 177 -37.90 12.95 -0.50
C GLU A 177 -37.99 14.42 -0.90
N GLY A 178 -37.38 14.73 -2.04
CA GLY A 178 -37.54 16.01 -2.69
C GLY A 178 -39.00 16.19 -3.03
N THR A 179 -39.67 17.07 -2.32
CA THR A 179 -40.99 17.56 -2.66
C THR A 179 -40.86 18.33 -3.99
N PRO A 180 -41.52 17.90 -5.08
CA PRO A 180 -41.59 18.71 -6.28
C PRO A 180 -42.50 19.91 -6.00
N ARG A 181 -42.06 21.11 -6.40
CA ARG A 181 -42.90 22.30 -6.56
C ARG A 181 -42.90 22.69 -8.02
#